data_AF-A0A9R1C5B4-F1
#
_entry.id   AF-A0A9R1C5B4-F1
#
_cell.length_a   1.000
_cell.length_b   1.000
_cell.length_c   1.000
_cell.angle_alpha   90.00
_cell.angle_beta   90.00
_cell.angle_gamma   90.00
#
_symmetry.space_group_name_H-M   'P 1'
#
loop_
_entity.id
_entity.type
_entity.pdbx_description
1 polymer ?
#
loop_
_entity_poly.entity_id
_entity_poly.type
_entity_poly.pdbx_seq_one_letter_code
_entity_poly.pdbx_strand_id
1 'polypeptide(L)'
;MPIMQALGRSTGPVHVARRLLSSRALSLSPPASPQPRYGSIITVLSIDGGGVRGIIPGTILAFLEEKLQELDGPDARIADYFDVVAGTSTGGLVATMPNPKGRPLFAAKDINKFYLEHCPNIFPAICKGPMGWLRSMMGPKYNGQHLHSVVKELLGDTRVHQTLKNIVIPTFDIKLLQPTIFSTYDEMRDISKNALLSDVCISSSAPPTYLPGHHFETKDKDGKTRAFNLIDGGVVANNPVTRESCWR
;
A
#
# COMPACT_ATOMS: atom_id res chain seq x y z
N MET A 1 18.60 58.26 42.48
CA MET A 1 17.27 58.87 42.75
C MET A 1 16.60 59.18 41.42
N PRO A 2 15.27 59.03 41.28
CA PRO A 2 14.30 58.35 42.16
C PRO A 2 13.76 57.05 41.49
N ILE A 3 13.38 55.94 42.15
CA ILE A 3 12.55 55.64 43.34
C ILE A 3 11.05 55.93 43.14
N MET A 4 10.23 54.87 43.08
CA MET A 4 9.08 54.70 43.98
C MET A 4 8.63 53.23 44.09
N GLN A 5 8.67 52.72 45.34
CA GLN A 5 8.04 51.50 45.88
C GLN A 5 6.53 51.75 46.11
N ALA A 6 5.65 50.74 46.29
CA ALA A 6 5.40 49.97 47.53
C ALA A 6 4.20 48.99 47.27
N LEU A 7 4.24 47.68 47.58
CA LEU A 7 4.11 46.92 48.86
C LEU A 7 2.68 46.58 49.33
N GLY A 8 2.44 45.30 49.64
CA GLY A 8 1.30 44.79 50.46
C GLY A 8 1.03 43.27 50.31
N ARG A 9 1.81 42.39 50.96
CA ARG A 9 1.51 41.52 52.15
C ARG A 9 0.45 40.38 52.01
N SER A 10 0.98 39.15 52.06
CA SER A 10 0.64 37.94 52.87
C SER A 10 -0.81 37.60 53.29
N THR A 11 -1.25 36.36 53.02
CA THR A 11 -1.68 35.34 54.01
C THR A 11 -1.87 33.96 53.34
N GLY A 12 -1.55 32.85 54.04
CA GLY A 12 -1.69 31.46 53.58
C GLY A 12 -3.15 30.91 53.59
N PRO A 13 -3.33 29.58 53.79
CA PRO A 13 -3.67 28.63 52.73
C PRO A 13 -5.13 28.18 52.75
N VAL A 14 -5.74 27.89 51.59
CA VAL A 14 -6.98 27.11 51.52
C VAL A 14 -6.91 26.11 50.37
N HIS A 15 -6.97 24.83 50.73
CA HIS A 15 -7.07 23.67 49.87
C HIS A 15 -8.22 23.77 48.86
N VAL A 16 -7.95 23.52 47.58
CA VAL A 16 -8.95 22.95 46.66
C VAL A 16 -8.29 21.87 45.77
N ALA A 17 -8.64 20.63 46.12
CA ALA A 17 -8.66 19.39 45.34
C ALA A 17 -7.73 19.26 44.10
N ARG A 18 -6.66 18.48 44.31
CA ARG A 18 -5.88 17.80 43.27
C ARG A 18 -6.77 16.76 42.56
N ARG A 19 -7.31 17.07 41.38
CA ARG A 19 -7.78 16.04 40.44
C ARG A 19 -6.63 15.63 39.54
N LEU A 20 -6.05 14.47 39.87
CA LEU A 20 -5.15 13.72 39.00
C LEU A 20 -5.94 13.25 37.78
N LEU A 21 -5.76 13.91 36.64
CA LEU A 21 -6.00 13.29 35.34
C LEU A 21 -4.63 12.95 34.75
N SER A 22 -4.20 11.74 35.10
CA SER A 22 -3.17 11.02 34.35
C SER A 22 -3.75 10.70 32.97
N SER A 23 -3.40 11.50 31.97
CA SER A 23 -3.42 11.05 30.59
C SER A 23 -1.97 10.86 30.18
N ARG A 24 -1.48 9.62 30.35
CA ARG A 24 -0.33 9.11 29.58
C ARG A 24 -0.70 9.25 28.10
N ALA A 25 -0.37 10.38 27.51
CA ALA A 25 -0.10 10.44 26.09
C ALA A 25 1.16 9.60 25.89
N LEU A 26 0.97 8.31 25.57
CA LEU A 26 2.04 7.51 24.97
C LEU A 26 2.42 8.27 23.70
N SER A 27 3.53 9.00 23.74
CA SER A 27 4.15 9.50 22.52
C SER A 27 4.65 8.25 21.78
N LEU A 28 3.79 7.69 20.94
CA LEU A 28 4.25 6.77 19.90
C LEU A 28 5.15 7.63 19.02
N SER A 29 6.46 7.43 19.17
CA SER A 29 7.45 7.92 18.23
C SER A 29 6.93 7.59 16.83
N PRO A 30 6.98 8.52 15.85
CA PRO A 30 6.72 8.12 14.49
C PRO A 30 7.67 6.94 14.19
N PRO A 31 7.19 5.83 13.58
CA PRO A 31 8.05 4.76 13.15
C PRO A 31 9.25 5.35 12.42
N ALA A 32 10.43 4.91 12.82
CA ALA A 32 11.67 5.35 12.22
C ALA A 32 11.55 5.18 10.70
N SER A 33 12.03 6.18 9.96
CA SER A 33 12.24 6.07 8.51
C SER A 33 12.94 4.74 8.18
N PRO A 34 12.69 4.14 6.99
CA PRO A 34 13.42 2.98 6.54
C PRO A 34 14.90 3.14 6.80
N GLN A 35 15.48 2.22 7.56
CA GLN A 35 16.92 2.19 7.73
C GLN A 35 17.53 1.86 6.36
N PRO A 36 18.43 2.70 5.83
CA PRO A 36 19.15 2.39 4.60
C PRO A 36 19.81 1.03 4.72
N ARG A 37 19.59 0.11 3.77
CA ARG A 37 20.38 -1.14 3.74
C ARG A 37 21.80 -0.92 3.24
N TYR A 38 22.02 0.12 2.45
CA TYR A 38 23.33 0.42 1.89
C TYR A 38 23.68 1.91 2.04
N GLY A 39 24.78 2.18 2.74
CA GLY A 39 25.24 3.55 3.00
C GLY A 39 24.26 4.35 3.86
N SER A 40 24.10 5.63 3.53
CA SER A 40 23.26 6.59 4.28
C SER A 40 22.03 7.07 3.51
N ILE A 41 21.72 6.46 2.36
CA ILE A 41 20.67 6.91 1.44
C ILE A 41 19.57 5.86 1.38
N ILE A 42 18.32 6.30 1.54
CA ILE A 42 17.15 5.44 1.36
C ILE A 42 16.82 5.37 -0.13
N THR A 43 16.75 4.17 -0.68
CA THR A 43 16.35 3.96 -2.09
C THR A 43 14.88 3.60 -2.19
N VAL A 44 14.17 4.31 -3.07
CA VAL A 44 12.72 4.18 -3.25
C VAL A 44 12.40 3.87 -4.70
N LEU A 45 11.67 2.78 -4.93
CA LEU A 45 11.07 2.45 -6.22
C LEU A 45 9.58 2.83 -6.19
N SER A 46 9.10 3.55 -7.18
CA SER A 46 7.69 3.83 -7.35
C SER A 46 7.19 3.35 -8.70
N ILE A 47 6.09 2.60 -8.70
CA ILE A 47 5.49 2.05 -9.91
C ILE A 47 4.03 2.54 -10.02
N ASP A 48 3.77 3.30 -11.06
CA ASP A 48 2.45 3.85 -11.34
C ASP A 48 1.44 2.77 -11.74
N GLY A 49 0.18 3.00 -11.37
CA GLY A 49 -0.95 2.18 -11.82
C GLY A 49 -1.28 2.40 -13.30
N GLY A 50 -1.86 1.39 -13.96
CA GLY A 50 -2.21 1.53 -15.37
C GLY A 50 -2.92 0.37 -16.05
N GLY A 51 -3.44 -0.61 -15.29
CA GLY A 51 -4.04 -1.82 -15.86
C GLY A 51 -3.06 -2.56 -16.78
N VAL A 52 -3.50 -2.89 -18.00
CA VAL A 52 -2.67 -3.56 -19.04
C VAL A 52 -1.38 -2.80 -19.37
N ARG A 53 -1.36 -1.46 -19.19
CA ARG A 53 -0.17 -0.64 -19.47
C ARG A 53 0.98 -0.87 -18.50
N GLY A 54 0.78 -1.62 -17.41
CA GLY A 54 1.88 -1.97 -16.51
C GLY A 54 2.94 -2.88 -17.15
N ILE A 55 2.72 -3.37 -18.38
CA ILE A 55 3.78 -3.94 -19.22
C ILE A 55 4.92 -2.94 -19.53
N ILE A 56 4.62 -1.63 -19.55
CA ILE A 56 5.62 -0.58 -19.77
C ILE A 56 6.61 -0.52 -18.60
N PRO A 57 6.20 -0.25 -17.35
CA PRO A 57 7.12 -0.32 -16.21
C PRO A 57 7.68 -1.74 -16.03
N GLY A 58 6.93 -2.80 -16.33
CA GLY A 58 7.44 -4.18 -16.33
C GLY A 58 8.66 -4.37 -17.25
N THR A 59 8.62 -3.79 -18.45
CA THR A 59 9.74 -3.83 -19.41
C THR A 59 10.94 -3.02 -18.91
N ILE A 60 10.71 -1.84 -18.32
CA ILE A 60 11.78 -1.02 -17.75
C ILE A 60 12.45 -1.75 -16.58
N LEU A 61 11.66 -2.37 -15.70
CA LEU A 61 12.17 -3.15 -14.58
C LEU A 61 12.95 -4.38 -15.05
N ALA A 62 12.48 -5.06 -16.11
CA ALA A 62 13.19 -6.19 -16.69
C ALA A 62 14.59 -5.78 -17.19
N PHE A 63 14.68 -4.66 -17.91
CA PHE A 63 15.96 -4.12 -18.37
C PHE A 63 16.85 -3.65 -17.22
N LEU A 64 16.28 -2.99 -16.21
CA LEU A 64 17.02 -2.56 -15.02
C LEU A 64 17.60 -3.77 -14.27
N GLU A 65 16.79 -4.80 -14.04
CA GLU A 65 17.24 -6.01 -13.35
C GLU A 65 18.32 -6.76 -14.14
N GLU A 66 18.20 -6.82 -15.47
CA GLU A 66 19.25 -7.36 -16.34
C GLU A 66 20.57 -6.61 -16.17
N LYS A 67 20.54 -5.27 -16.14
CA LYS A 67 21.76 -4.46 -15.91
C LYS A 67 22.35 -4.65 -14.51
N LEU A 68 21.51 -4.82 -13.50
CA LEU A 68 21.99 -5.14 -12.15
C LEU A 68 22.61 -6.54 -12.10
N GLN A 69 22.06 -7.50 -12.85
CA GLN A 69 22.60 -8.85 -12.95
C GLN A 69 23.94 -8.91 -13.71
N GLU A 70 24.14 -8.04 -14.71
CA GLU A 70 25.44 -7.87 -15.38
C GLU A 70 26.52 -7.36 -14.42
N LEU A 71 26.15 -6.54 -13.44
CA LEU A 71 27.08 -5.92 -12.49
C LEU A 71 27.38 -6.80 -11.27
N ASP A 72 26.34 -7.34 -10.63
CA ASP A 72 26.44 -8.01 -9.32
C ASP A 72 26.12 -9.51 -9.37
N GLY A 73 25.80 -10.04 -10.55
CA GLY A 73 25.59 -11.46 -10.80
C GLY A 73 24.13 -11.88 -11.06
N PRO A 74 23.90 -13.10 -11.56
CA PRO A 74 22.59 -13.56 -12.08
C PRO A 74 21.48 -13.63 -11.01
N ASP A 75 21.86 -13.66 -9.74
CA ASP A 75 20.93 -13.67 -8.62
C ASP A 75 20.53 -12.25 -8.17
N ALA A 76 21.06 -11.17 -8.74
CA ALA A 76 20.58 -9.83 -8.41
C ALA A 76 19.09 -9.66 -8.76
N ARG A 77 18.33 -9.05 -7.86
CA ARG A 77 16.92 -8.71 -8.07
C ARG A 77 16.64 -7.26 -7.70
N ILE A 78 15.61 -6.68 -8.30
CA ILE A 78 15.17 -5.30 -7.97
C ILE A 78 15.00 -5.12 -6.46
N ALA A 79 14.40 -6.10 -5.78
CA ALA A 79 14.19 -6.03 -4.34
C ALA A 79 15.51 -5.85 -3.57
N ASP A 80 16.66 -6.33 -4.04
CA ASP A 80 17.91 -6.24 -3.27
C ASP A 80 18.39 -4.78 -3.13
N TYR A 81 18.10 -3.93 -4.12
CA TYR A 81 18.61 -2.55 -4.21
C TYR A 81 17.68 -1.48 -3.66
N PHE A 82 16.38 -1.76 -3.56
CA PHE A 82 15.38 -0.81 -3.07
C PHE A 82 14.98 -1.11 -1.62
N ASP A 83 14.99 -0.10 -0.76
CA ASP A 83 14.55 -0.19 0.63
C ASP A 83 13.02 -0.11 0.76
N VAL A 84 12.41 0.72 -0.09
CA VAL A 84 10.97 0.93 -0.16
C VAL A 84 10.48 0.73 -1.58
N VAL A 85 9.35 0.06 -1.72
CA VAL A 85 8.62 0.00 -2.99
C VAL A 85 7.19 0.49 -2.82
N ALA A 86 6.87 1.57 -3.52
CA ALA A 86 5.52 2.10 -3.64
C ALA A 86 4.90 1.66 -4.96
N GLY A 87 3.66 1.19 -4.94
CA GLY A 87 3.02 0.70 -6.16
C GLY A 87 1.51 0.67 -6.06
N THR A 88 0.85 1.17 -7.09
CA THR A 88 -0.61 1.07 -7.25
C THR A 88 -0.92 -0.11 -8.19
N SER A 89 -1.84 -0.98 -7.78
CA SER A 89 -2.30 -2.13 -8.56
C SER A 89 -1.16 -3.11 -8.87
N THR A 90 -0.92 -3.44 -10.14
CA THR A 90 0.08 -4.42 -10.56
C THR A 90 1.52 -4.01 -10.24
N GLY A 91 1.79 -2.71 -10.09
CA GLY A 91 3.07 -2.24 -9.56
C GLY A 91 3.34 -2.74 -8.14
N GLY A 92 2.28 -2.88 -7.33
CA GLY A 92 2.34 -3.50 -6.01
C GLY A 92 2.45 -5.03 -6.05
N LEU A 93 1.88 -5.71 -7.06
CA LEU A 93 1.97 -7.18 -7.18
C LEU A 93 3.41 -7.67 -7.40
N VAL A 94 4.17 -6.97 -8.22
CA VAL A 94 5.54 -7.35 -8.61
C VAL A 94 6.53 -7.17 -7.46
N ALA A 95 6.36 -6.11 -6.68
CA ALA A 95 7.36 -5.66 -5.73
C ALA A 95 7.34 -6.37 -4.37
N THR A 96 6.22 -7.01 -4.05
CA THR A 96 5.86 -7.29 -2.65
C THR A 96 5.97 -8.76 -2.28
N MET A 97 6.22 -9.65 -3.25
CA MET A 97 6.02 -11.08 -3.05
C MET A 97 7.29 -11.84 -2.66
N PRO A 98 7.37 -12.34 -1.40
CA PRO A 98 8.39 -13.31 -1.00
C PRO A 98 8.07 -14.70 -1.54
N ASN A 99 9.09 -15.42 -1.97
CA ASN A 99 9.07 -16.87 -2.08
C ASN A 99 9.47 -17.50 -0.73
N PRO A 100 9.28 -18.82 -0.54
CA PRO A 100 9.63 -19.50 0.71
C PRO A 100 11.11 -19.40 1.11
N LYS A 101 11.99 -19.00 0.19
CA LYS A 101 13.42 -18.77 0.45
C LYS A 101 13.74 -17.33 0.81
N GLY A 102 12.74 -16.48 1.06
CA GLY A 102 12.93 -15.07 1.41
C GLY A 102 13.45 -14.23 0.23
N ARG A 103 13.18 -14.66 -1.00
CA ARG A 103 13.61 -14.00 -2.25
C ARG A 103 12.39 -13.61 -3.08
N PRO A 104 12.48 -12.64 -4.00
CA PRO A 104 11.33 -12.27 -4.83
C PRO A 104 10.78 -13.48 -5.58
N LEU A 105 9.45 -13.66 -5.60
CA LEU A 105 8.83 -14.80 -6.30
C LEU A 105 9.00 -14.69 -7.82
N PHE A 106 9.01 -13.45 -8.35
CA PHE A 106 9.22 -13.19 -9.77
C PHE A 106 10.53 -12.43 -10.00
N ALA A 107 11.22 -12.79 -11.09
CA ALA A 107 12.19 -11.89 -11.69
C ALA A 107 11.45 -10.80 -12.48
N ALA A 108 12.08 -9.65 -12.69
CA ALA A 108 11.45 -8.54 -13.38
C ALA A 108 11.05 -8.88 -14.83
N LYS A 109 11.77 -9.80 -15.48
CA LYS A 109 11.39 -10.34 -16.81
C LYS A 109 10.08 -11.13 -16.81
N ASP A 110 9.72 -11.75 -15.69
CA ASP A 110 8.52 -12.59 -15.58
C ASP A 110 7.24 -11.74 -15.52
N ILE A 111 7.36 -10.46 -15.16
CA ILE A 111 6.26 -9.50 -15.13
C ILE A 111 5.58 -9.42 -16.50
N ASN A 112 6.37 -9.26 -17.56
CA ASN A 112 5.84 -9.13 -18.92
C ASN A 112 5.14 -10.41 -19.36
N LYS A 113 5.68 -11.57 -18.99
CA LYS A 113 5.04 -12.87 -19.24
C LYS A 113 3.71 -12.99 -18.52
N PHE A 114 3.67 -12.64 -17.24
CA PHE A 114 2.44 -12.60 -16.44
C PHE A 114 1.37 -11.72 -17.10
N TYR A 115 1.76 -10.53 -17.56
CA TYR A 115 0.86 -9.64 -18.29
C TYR A 115 0.30 -10.26 -19.56
N LEU A 116 1.14 -10.85 -20.39
CA LEU A 116 0.72 -11.47 -21.65
C LEU A 116 -0.20 -12.68 -21.45
N GLU A 117 0.03 -13.45 -20.39
CA GLU A 117 -0.73 -14.66 -20.08
C GLU A 117 -2.08 -14.37 -19.43
N HIS A 118 -2.12 -13.44 -18.46
CA HIS A 118 -3.33 -13.20 -17.65
C HIS A 118 -4.17 -12.03 -18.13
N CYS A 119 -3.61 -10.99 -18.76
CA CYS A 119 -4.42 -9.82 -19.17
C CYS A 119 -5.58 -10.14 -20.12
N PRO A 120 -5.47 -11.05 -21.11
CA PRO A 120 -6.61 -11.42 -21.95
C PRO A 120 -7.79 -11.98 -21.15
N ASN A 121 -7.51 -12.66 -20.03
CA ASN A 121 -8.52 -13.26 -19.15
C ASN A 121 -9.03 -12.27 -18.09
N ILE A 122 -8.20 -11.32 -17.65
CA ILE A 122 -8.59 -10.23 -16.75
C ILE A 122 -9.45 -9.20 -17.48
N PHE A 123 -9.10 -8.89 -18.73
CA PHE A 123 -9.74 -7.89 -19.57
C PHE A 123 -10.23 -8.50 -20.89
N PRO A 124 -11.19 -9.45 -20.86
CA PRO A 124 -11.68 -10.11 -22.06
C PRO A 124 -12.29 -9.11 -23.03
N ALA A 125 -12.08 -9.35 -24.33
CA ALA A 125 -12.67 -8.53 -25.38
C ALA A 125 -14.20 -8.55 -25.26
N ILE A 126 -14.81 -7.37 -25.16
CA ILE A 126 -16.27 -7.25 -25.07
C ILE A 126 -16.88 -7.56 -26.44
N CYS A 127 -17.88 -8.43 -26.47
CA CYS A 127 -18.69 -8.67 -27.65
C CYS A 127 -19.30 -7.34 -28.13
N LYS A 128 -18.92 -6.90 -29.33
CA LYS A 128 -19.51 -5.72 -29.98
C LYS A 128 -20.94 -6.07 -30.42
N GLY A 129 -21.94 -5.34 -29.93
CA GLY A 129 -23.35 -5.55 -30.27
C GLY A 129 -24.32 -5.07 -29.18
N PRO A 130 -25.65 -5.16 -29.40
CA PRO A 130 -26.66 -4.68 -28.44
C PRO A 130 -26.56 -5.36 -27.06
N MET A 131 -26.12 -6.63 -27.03
CA MET A 131 -25.85 -7.38 -25.79
C MET A 131 -24.71 -6.76 -24.95
N GLY A 132 -23.69 -6.19 -25.60
CA GLY A 132 -22.58 -5.51 -24.92
C GLY A 132 -23.01 -4.18 -24.29
N TRP A 133 -23.99 -3.49 -24.91
CA TRP A 133 -24.51 -2.23 -24.37
C TRP A 133 -25.37 -2.45 -23.12
N LEU A 134 -26.26 -3.45 -23.15
CA LEU A 134 -27.05 -3.85 -21.98
C LEU A 134 -26.15 -4.28 -20.81
N ARG A 135 -25.08 -5.03 -21.08
CA ARG A 135 -24.10 -5.46 -20.07
C ARG A 135 -23.32 -4.29 -19.47
N SER A 136 -23.03 -3.25 -20.26
CA SER A 136 -22.33 -2.05 -19.81
C SER A 136 -23.20 -1.14 -18.92
N MET A 137 -24.52 -1.34 -18.89
CA MET A 137 -25.45 -0.63 -18.00
C MET A 137 -25.70 -1.36 -16.66
N MET A 138 -25.29 -2.63 -16.53
CA MET A 138 -25.56 -3.49 -15.36
C MET A 138 -24.31 -3.81 -14.53
N GLY A 139 -23.51 -2.80 -14.20
CA GLY A 139 -22.35 -2.93 -13.30
C GLY A 139 -21.00 -2.76 -13.97
N PRO A 140 -19.89 -3.16 -13.31
CA PRO A 140 -18.53 -2.92 -13.80
C PRO A 140 -18.25 -3.69 -15.10
N LYS A 141 -17.37 -3.12 -15.92
CA LYS A 141 -17.00 -3.65 -17.25
C LYS A 141 -16.47 -5.09 -17.21
N TYR A 142 -15.82 -5.47 -16.11
CA TYR A 142 -15.26 -6.80 -15.86
C TYR A 142 -15.69 -7.31 -14.49
N ASN A 143 -15.88 -8.64 -14.36
CA ASN A 143 -16.34 -9.26 -13.11
C ASN A 143 -15.22 -9.40 -12.06
N GLY A 144 -13.95 -9.30 -12.45
CA GLY A 144 -12.78 -9.42 -11.57
C GLY A 144 -12.47 -10.84 -11.08
N GLN A 145 -13.27 -11.85 -11.40
CA GLN A 145 -13.11 -13.20 -10.84
C GLN A 145 -11.74 -13.80 -11.17
N HIS A 146 -11.28 -13.67 -12.42
CA HIS A 146 -9.97 -14.18 -12.82
C HIS A 146 -8.83 -13.45 -12.10
N LEU A 147 -8.91 -12.12 -11.96
CA LEU A 147 -7.94 -11.34 -11.19
C LEU A 147 -7.89 -11.82 -9.73
N HIS A 148 -9.04 -12.01 -9.09
CA HIS A 148 -9.10 -12.49 -7.71
C HIS A 148 -8.46 -13.87 -7.57
N SER A 149 -8.77 -14.80 -8.48
CA SER A 149 -8.20 -16.16 -8.45
C SER A 149 -6.68 -16.13 -8.61
N VAL A 150 -6.17 -15.42 -9.61
CA VAL A 150 -4.73 -15.33 -9.88
C VAL A 150 -3.99 -14.67 -8.72
N VAL A 151 -4.51 -13.57 -8.18
CA VAL A 151 -3.88 -12.85 -7.07
C VAL A 151 -3.90 -13.69 -5.79
N LYS A 152 -4.99 -14.41 -5.51
CA LYS A 152 -5.07 -15.33 -4.35
C LYS A 152 -4.17 -16.54 -4.50
N GLU A 153 -4.05 -17.10 -5.70
CA GLU A 153 -3.18 -18.24 -5.99
C GLU A 153 -1.70 -17.85 -5.80
N LEU A 154 -1.31 -16.66 -6.29
CA LEU A 154 0.06 -16.17 -6.18
C LEU A 154 0.46 -15.77 -4.75
N LEU A 155 -0.42 -15.04 -4.06
CA LEU A 155 -0.07 -14.45 -2.76
C LEU A 155 -0.48 -15.34 -1.58
N GLY A 156 -1.37 -16.32 -1.79
CA GLY A 156 -1.87 -17.19 -0.74
C GLY A 156 -2.37 -16.40 0.48
N ASP A 157 -1.92 -16.83 1.66
CA ASP A 157 -2.23 -16.22 2.95
C ASP A 157 -1.18 -15.17 3.40
N THR A 158 -0.33 -14.70 2.49
CA THR A 158 0.72 -13.71 2.80
C THR A 158 0.08 -12.40 3.24
N ARG A 159 0.57 -11.84 4.35
CA ARG A 159 0.11 -10.55 4.90
C ARG A 159 1.13 -9.44 4.66
N VAL A 160 0.67 -8.19 4.81
CA VAL A 160 1.49 -6.98 4.61
C VAL A 160 2.81 -7.01 5.40
N HIS A 161 2.81 -7.46 6.66
CA HIS A 161 4.04 -7.51 7.47
C HIS A 161 5.08 -8.54 6.99
N GLN A 162 4.69 -9.49 6.14
CA GLN A 162 5.54 -10.59 5.68
C GLN A 162 6.29 -10.23 4.38
N THR A 163 6.14 -9.02 3.86
CA THR A 163 6.81 -8.60 2.63
C THR A 163 8.31 -8.42 2.83
N LEU A 164 9.09 -8.70 1.76
CA LEU A 164 10.56 -8.62 1.80
C LEU A 164 11.10 -7.22 2.07
N LYS A 165 10.33 -6.22 1.66
CA LYS A 165 10.67 -4.79 1.68
C LYS A 165 9.53 -3.99 2.27
N ASN A 166 9.83 -2.73 2.59
CA ASN A 166 8.80 -1.80 2.99
C ASN A 166 7.95 -1.46 1.77
N ILE A 167 6.64 -1.63 1.91
CA ILE A 167 5.71 -1.45 0.80
C ILE A 167 4.81 -0.25 1.09
N VAL A 168 4.36 0.42 0.03
CA VAL A 168 3.33 1.45 0.13
C VAL A 168 2.33 1.24 -0.99
N ILE A 169 1.12 0.78 -0.64
CA ILE A 169 0.03 0.53 -1.58
C ILE A 169 -1.13 1.48 -1.25
N PRO A 170 -1.40 2.49 -2.09
CA PRO A 170 -2.54 3.37 -1.91
C PRO A 170 -3.84 2.68 -2.36
N THR A 171 -4.92 2.91 -1.61
CA THR A 171 -6.30 2.53 -1.93
C THR A 171 -7.26 3.64 -1.50
N PHE A 172 -8.54 3.55 -1.85
CA PHE A 172 -9.57 4.48 -1.39
C PHE A 172 -10.74 3.72 -0.76
N ASP A 173 -11.13 4.12 0.46
CA ASP A 173 -12.30 3.55 1.12
C ASP A 173 -13.56 4.35 0.76
N ILE A 174 -14.51 3.68 0.10
CA ILE A 174 -15.74 4.32 -0.38
C ILE A 174 -16.78 4.55 0.73
N LYS A 175 -16.74 3.78 1.82
CA LYS A 175 -17.68 3.97 2.94
C LYS A 175 -17.22 5.11 3.84
N LEU A 176 -15.90 5.21 4.05
CA LEU A 176 -15.31 6.27 4.87
C LEU A 176 -14.94 7.52 4.06
N LEU A 177 -15.08 7.46 2.72
CA LEU A 177 -14.73 8.53 1.77
C LEU A 177 -13.32 9.09 1.99
N GLN A 178 -12.37 8.21 2.31
CA GLN A 178 -11.01 8.60 2.61
C GLN A 178 -9.96 7.67 1.99
N PRO A 179 -8.77 8.20 1.66
CA PRO A 179 -7.61 7.41 1.28
C PRO A 179 -7.24 6.41 2.39
N THR A 180 -6.99 5.16 2.00
CA THR A 180 -6.43 4.15 2.89
C THR A 180 -5.13 3.65 2.30
N ILE A 181 -4.03 3.85 3.01
CA ILE A 181 -2.71 3.37 2.59
C ILE A 181 -2.38 2.13 3.40
N PHE A 182 -1.93 1.09 2.69
CA PHE A 182 -1.36 -0.11 3.28
C PHE A 182 0.15 -0.02 3.15
N SER A 183 0.82 0.08 4.29
CA SER A 183 2.27 0.03 4.35
C SER A 183 2.73 -0.85 5.51
N THR A 184 3.95 -1.38 5.42
CA THR A 184 4.57 -2.11 6.53
C THR A 184 4.67 -1.27 7.80
N TYR A 185 4.79 0.06 7.68
CA TYR A 185 4.82 0.99 8.81
C TYR A 185 3.45 1.28 9.39
N ASP A 186 2.44 1.44 8.54
CA ASP A 186 1.08 1.71 8.97
C ASP A 186 0.49 0.52 9.73
N GLU A 187 0.86 -0.70 9.36
CA GLU A 187 0.51 -1.91 10.09
C GLU A 187 1.05 -1.92 11.53
N MET A 188 2.27 -1.43 11.74
CA MET A 188 2.85 -1.29 13.09
C MET A 188 2.07 -0.29 13.96
N ARG A 189 1.46 0.73 13.34
CA ARG A 189 0.62 1.72 14.03
C ARG A 189 -0.82 1.21 14.23
N ASP A 190 -1.34 0.47 13.26
CA ASP A 190 -2.71 0.00 13.19
C ASP A 190 -2.74 -1.46 12.69
N ILE A 191 -2.85 -2.40 13.63
CA ILE A 191 -2.87 -3.86 13.39
C ILE A 191 -3.96 -4.26 12.38
N SER A 192 -5.06 -3.50 12.29
CA SER A 192 -6.12 -3.80 11.33
C SER A 192 -5.67 -3.60 9.88
N LYS A 193 -4.57 -2.88 9.62
CA LYS A 193 -3.94 -2.78 8.30
C LYS A 193 -3.04 -3.96 7.95
N ASN A 194 -2.86 -4.94 8.85
CA ASN A 194 -2.18 -6.21 8.56
C ASN A 194 -3.06 -7.17 7.74
N ALA A 195 -3.62 -6.66 6.64
CA ALA A 195 -4.51 -7.39 5.75
C ALA A 195 -3.75 -8.45 4.93
N LEU A 196 -4.51 -9.36 4.31
CA LEU A 196 -3.95 -10.22 3.28
C LEU A 196 -3.47 -9.36 2.12
N LEU A 197 -2.27 -9.65 1.63
CA LEU A 197 -1.68 -8.92 0.51
C LEU A 197 -2.54 -9.10 -0.75
N SER A 198 -3.19 -10.25 -0.90
CA SER A 198 -4.17 -10.50 -1.96
C SER A 198 -5.35 -9.54 -1.92
N ASP A 199 -5.94 -9.33 -0.75
CA ASP A 199 -7.05 -8.37 -0.58
C ASP A 199 -6.59 -6.93 -0.89
N VAL A 200 -5.40 -6.54 -0.45
CA VAL A 200 -4.84 -5.21 -0.72
C VAL A 200 -4.56 -5.01 -2.21
N CYS A 201 -3.94 -5.99 -2.89
CA CYS A 201 -3.64 -5.94 -4.31
C CYS A 201 -4.90 -5.92 -5.19
N ILE A 202 -5.91 -6.72 -4.84
CA ILE A 202 -7.21 -6.72 -5.52
C ILE A 202 -7.87 -5.35 -5.37
N SER A 203 -7.92 -4.83 -4.14
CA SER A 203 -8.48 -3.51 -3.83
C SER A 203 -7.81 -2.40 -4.63
N SER A 204 -6.47 -2.39 -4.64
CA SER A 204 -5.69 -1.41 -5.38
C SER A 204 -5.80 -1.57 -6.89
N SER A 205 -6.28 -2.70 -7.40
CA SER A 205 -6.45 -3.00 -8.83
C SER A 205 -7.90 -2.91 -9.29
N ALA A 206 -8.78 -2.30 -8.52
CA ALA A 206 -10.21 -2.20 -8.81
C ALA A 206 -10.63 -0.79 -9.26
N PRO A 207 -10.27 -0.33 -10.48
CA PRO A 207 -10.59 1.02 -10.93
C PRO A 207 -12.11 1.18 -11.05
N PRO A 208 -12.67 2.34 -10.63
CA PRO A 208 -14.09 2.62 -10.76
C PRO A 208 -14.58 2.38 -12.18
N THR A 209 -15.78 1.83 -12.33
CA THR A 209 -16.43 1.47 -13.61
C THR A 209 -15.81 0.28 -14.38
N TYR A 210 -14.57 -0.12 -14.05
CA TYR A 210 -13.87 -1.22 -14.72
C TYR A 210 -14.00 -2.53 -13.94
N LEU A 211 -13.76 -2.50 -12.64
CA LEU A 211 -13.79 -3.66 -11.75
C LEU A 211 -14.64 -3.34 -10.50
N PRO A 212 -15.30 -4.34 -9.88
CA PRO A 212 -16.01 -4.12 -8.63
C PRO A 212 -15.04 -3.76 -7.51
N GLY A 213 -15.46 -2.87 -6.61
CA GLY A 213 -14.72 -2.62 -5.37
C GLY A 213 -14.62 -3.90 -4.53
N HIS A 214 -13.56 -3.98 -3.74
CA HIS A 214 -13.26 -5.16 -2.93
C HIS A 214 -13.65 -4.94 -1.47
N HIS A 215 -14.28 -5.94 -0.88
CA HIS A 215 -14.68 -5.93 0.52
C HIS A 215 -13.99 -7.06 1.28
N PHE A 216 -13.36 -6.71 2.40
CA PHE A 216 -12.80 -7.68 3.34
C PHE A 216 -12.80 -7.10 4.76
N GLU A 217 -12.58 -7.98 5.73
CA GLU A 217 -12.57 -7.64 7.14
C GLU A 217 -11.26 -8.06 7.79
N THR A 218 -10.83 -7.25 8.76
CA THR A 218 -9.66 -7.52 9.60
C THR A 218 -10.02 -7.33 11.06
N LYS A 219 -9.11 -7.69 11.96
CA LYS A 219 -9.25 -7.43 13.40
C LYS A 219 -8.25 -6.37 13.83
N ASP A 220 -8.68 -5.46 14.69
CA ASP A 220 -7.79 -4.53 15.36
C ASP A 220 -7.13 -5.17 16.60
N LYS A 221 -6.31 -4.38 17.30
CA LYS A 221 -5.61 -4.78 18.52
C LYS A 221 -6.55 -5.21 19.67
N ASP A 222 -7.78 -4.69 19.68
CA ASP A 222 -8.79 -4.94 20.70
C ASP A 222 -9.73 -6.09 20.27
N GLY A 223 -9.43 -6.74 19.14
CA GLY A 223 -10.19 -7.86 18.57
C GLY A 223 -11.46 -7.43 17.84
N LYS A 224 -11.70 -6.13 17.67
CA LYS A 224 -12.87 -5.60 16.97
C LYS A 224 -12.68 -5.68 15.47
N THR A 225 -13.75 -6.06 14.77
CA THR A 225 -13.76 -6.15 13.33
C THR A 225 -13.71 -4.78 12.67
N ARG A 226 -12.77 -4.59 11.75
CA ARG A 226 -12.72 -3.45 10.82
C ARG A 226 -13.01 -3.95 9.41
N ALA A 227 -14.10 -3.45 8.84
CA ALA A 227 -14.46 -3.69 7.45
C ALA A 227 -13.79 -2.65 6.54
N PHE A 228 -13.30 -3.12 5.40
CA PHE A 228 -12.68 -2.32 4.34
C PHE A 228 -13.53 -2.42 3.09
N ASN A 229 -13.87 -1.28 2.48
CA ASN A 229 -14.65 -1.21 1.24
C ASN A 229 -13.84 -0.40 0.24
N LEU A 230 -12.94 -1.07 -0.45
CA LEU A 230 -11.84 -0.41 -1.14
C LEU A 230 -11.97 -0.46 -2.65
N ILE A 231 -11.48 0.60 -3.27
CA ILE A 231 -11.29 0.71 -4.73
C ILE A 231 -9.86 1.17 -5.03
N ASP A 232 -9.52 1.19 -6.33
CA ASP A 232 -8.19 1.54 -6.83
C ASP A 232 -7.69 2.88 -6.28
N GLY A 233 -6.44 2.85 -5.82
CA GLY A 233 -5.72 4.02 -5.32
C GLY A 233 -5.45 5.08 -6.39
N GLY A 234 -5.61 4.77 -7.67
CA GLY A 234 -5.54 5.71 -8.79
C GLY A 234 -6.57 6.84 -8.69
N VAL A 235 -7.68 6.64 -7.97
CA VAL A 235 -8.65 7.69 -7.61
C VAL A 235 -8.04 8.73 -6.67
N VAL A 236 -7.05 8.32 -5.89
CA VAL A 236 -6.38 9.11 -4.84
C VAL A 236 -5.08 9.71 -5.35
N ALA A 237 -4.25 8.87 -5.96
CA ALA A 237 -3.02 9.21 -6.66
C ALA A 237 -2.62 8.05 -7.57
N ASN A 238 -2.68 8.27 -8.90
CA ASN A 238 -2.20 7.28 -9.86
C ASN A 238 -0.67 7.05 -9.79
N ASN A 239 0.04 8.06 -9.28
CA ASN A 239 1.47 8.00 -8.98
C ASN A 239 1.66 8.17 -7.46
N PRO A 240 2.08 7.14 -6.71
CA PRO A 240 2.21 7.23 -5.26
C PRO A 240 3.32 8.18 -4.79
N VAL A 241 4.26 8.59 -5.66
CA VAL A 241 5.29 9.61 -5.34
C VAL A 241 4.65 10.97 -5.03
N THR A 242 3.58 11.34 -5.72
CA THR A 242 3.06 12.72 -5.68
C THR A 242 2.26 13.05 -4.43
N ARG A 243 1.96 12.05 -3.57
CA ARG A 243 1.10 12.25 -2.41
C ARG A 243 1.89 12.21 -1.11
N GLU A 244 1.94 13.34 -0.43
CA GLU A 244 2.65 13.49 0.85
C GLU A 244 2.19 12.47 1.92
N SER A 245 0.91 12.06 1.88
CA SER A 245 0.37 11.04 2.79
C SER A 245 0.97 9.65 2.59
N CYS A 246 1.54 9.35 1.41
CA CYS A 246 2.22 8.07 1.15
C CYS A 246 3.59 7.98 1.85
N TRP A 247 4.13 9.12 2.30
CA TRP A 247 5.51 9.23 2.80
C TRP A 247 5.62 9.74 4.25
N ARG A 248 4.50 9.91 4.97
CA ARG A 248 4.44 10.39 6.37
C ARG A 248 4.08 9.29 7.37
#